data_AF-A0A838KAD4-F1
#
_entry.id   AF-A0A838KAD4-F1
#
_cell.length_a   1.000
_cell.length_b   1.000
_cell.length_c   1.000
_cell.angle_alpha   90.00
_cell.angle_beta   90.00
_cell.angle_gamma   90.00
#
_symmetry.space_group_name_H-M   'P 1'
#
loop_
_entity.id
_entity.type
_entity.pdbx_description
1 polymer ?
#
loop_
_entity_poly.entity_id
_entity_poly.type
_entity_poly.pdbx_seq_one_letter_code
_entity_poly.pdbx_strand_id
1 'polypeptide(L)'
;MLTLGDNQYNEGTLQQFTDGYAPSWGRVLDTTSPSVGNHEYLTAGAAGYFDYFGNAAGERGRGYYSYNVGAWHVIALNSNCAALGPGDGCVEGTPQNNWLEADLAASSAECTLAYFHHPFLSTGEHGNIAAVKPFWDDLYAAGADVVLGGHSHNYERFTQVNPDRAADSVAGLREFVVGTGGRSLVTRSTTPASTSEV
;
A
#
# COMPACT_ATOMS: atom_id res chain seq x y z
N MET A 1 -7.09 -12.39 0.17
CA MET A 1 -6.17 -11.92 -0.87
C MET A 1 -5.87 -10.45 -0.60
N LEU A 2 -4.59 -10.05 -0.55
CA LEU A 2 -4.20 -8.65 -0.46
C LEU A 2 -3.92 -8.13 -1.87
N THR A 3 -4.50 -7.00 -2.25
CA THR A 3 -4.15 -6.32 -3.51
C THR A 3 -3.55 -4.96 -3.20
N LEU A 4 -2.45 -4.63 -3.88
CA LEU A 4 -1.58 -3.49 -3.56
C LEU A 4 -1.87 -2.28 -4.46
N GLY A 5 -3.14 -1.98 -4.73
CA GLY A 5 -3.56 -0.94 -5.67
C GLY A 5 -3.50 -1.37 -7.15
N ASP A 6 -3.99 -0.49 -8.02
CA ASP A 6 -4.15 -0.72 -9.47
C ASP A 6 -4.94 -1.99 -9.77
N ASN A 7 -6.05 -2.13 -9.04
CA ASN A 7 -6.95 -3.27 -9.08
C ASN A 7 -7.72 -3.32 -10.41
N GLN A 8 -8.00 -2.15 -11.01
CA GLN A 8 -8.34 -2.04 -12.42
C GLN A 8 -7.55 -0.95 -13.11
N TYR A 9 -6.82 -1.37 -14.15
CA TYR A 9 -5.67 -0.61 -14.60
C TYR A 9 -6.00 0.60 -15.46
N ASN A 10 -7.08 0.64 -16.24
CA ASN A 10 -7.21 1.75 -17.21
C ASN A 10 -7.68 3.06 -16.55
N GLU A 11 -8.85 3.06 -15.89
CA GLU A 11 -9.43 4.27 -15.28
C GLU A 11 -10.13 4.01 -13.94
N GLY A 12 -10.19 2.76 -13.47
CA GLY A 12 -10.82 2.39 -12.21
C GLY A 12 -12.34 2.58 -12.16
N THR A 13 -13.03 2.60 -13.31
CA THR A 13 -14.51 2.78 -13.33
C THR A 13 -15.23 1.53 -12.84
N LEU A 14 -16.44 1.68 -12.28
CA LEU A 14 -17.25 0.53 -11.85
C LEU A 14 -17.52 -0.46 -12.99
N GLN A 15 -17.71 0.04 -14.21
CA GLN A 15 -17.89 -0.79 -15.40
C GLN A 15 -16.63 -1.63 -15.68
N GLN A 16 -15.43 -1.04 -15.58
CA GLN A 16 -14.17 -1.79 -15.76
C GLN A 16 -13.96 -2.84 -14.67
N PHE A 17 -14.34 -2.56 -13.43
CA PHE A 17 -14.35 -3.58 -12.37
C PHE A 17 -15.33 -4.71 -12.66
N THR A 18 -16.53 -4.39 -13.14
CA THR A 18 -17.58 -5.36 -13.48
C THR A 18 -17.19 -6.23 -14.68
N ASP A 19 -16.55 -5.65 -15.69
CA ASP A 19 -16.18 -6.35 -16.93
C ASP A 19 -14.81 -7.04 -16.84
N GLY A 20 -13.94 -6.61 -15.93
CA GLY A 20 -12.57 -7.09 -15.79
C GLY A 20 -12.33 -7.88 -14.50
N TYR A 21 -12.40 -7.20 -13.34
CA TYR A 21 -12.10 -7.82 -12.06
C TYR A 21 -13.11 -8.91 -11.70
N ALA A 22 -14.41 -8.62 -11.82
CA ALA A 22 -15.47 -9.55 -11.41
C ALA A 22 -15.40 -10.92 -12.09
N PRO A 23 -15.26 -11.04 -13.43
CA PRO A 23 -15.14 -12.34 -14.08
C PRO A 23 -13.81 -13.05 -13.83
N SER A 24 -12.77 -12.35 -13.33
CA SER A 24 -11.44 -12.92 -13.09
C SER A 24 -11.20 -13.26 -11.62
N TRP A 25 -10.99 -12.22 -10.80
CA TRP A 25 -10.67 -12.29 -9.38
C TRP A 25 -11.91 -12.17 -8.49
N GLY A 26 -13.09 -11.84 -9.04
CA GLY A 26 -14.33 -11.74 -8.28
C GLY A 26 -14.71 -13.01 -7.51
N ARG A 27 -14.22 -14.18 -7.94
CA ARG A 27 -14.38 -15.46 -7.22
C ARG A 27 -13.78 -15.48 -5.80
N VAL A 28 -12.87 -14.56 -5.48
CA VAL A 28 -12.28 -14.42 -4.13
C VAL A 28 -12.62 -13.08 -3.47
N LEU A 29 -13.57 -12.31 -4.03
CA LEU A 29 -13.92 -10.96 -3.57
C LEU A 29 -14.25 -10.90 -2.08
N ASP A 30 -14.99 -11.88 -1.55
CA ASP A 30 -15.37 -11.98 -0.14
C ASP A 30 -14.18 -12.10 0.83
N THR A 31 -13.00 -12.41 0.31
CA THR A 31 -11.75 -12.51 1.07
C THR A 31 -10.70 -11.53 0.57
N THR A 32 -11.06 -10.60 -0.31
CA THR A 32 -10.15 -9.57 -0.80
C THR A 32 -10.09 -8.41 0.17
N SER A 33 -8.87 -8.00 0.52
CA SER A 33 -8.57 -6.79 1.29
C SER A 33 -7.76 -5.86 0.39
N PRO A 34 -8.42 -4.97 -0.36
CA PRO A 34 -7.76 -4.13 -1.35
C PRO A 34 -7.16 -2.86 -0.73
N SER A 35 -5.98 -2.45 -1.19
CA SER A 35 -5.55 -1.06 -1.11
C SER A 35 -5.85 -0.34 -2.43
N VAL A 36 -6.03 0.97 -2.37
CA VAL A 36 -6.29 1.82 -3.54
C VAL A 36 -4.99 2.27 -4.20
N GLY A 37 -4.90 2.20 -5.54
CA GLY A 37 -3.77 2.69 -6.34
C GLY A 37 -4.07 3.97 -7.10
N ASN A 38 -3.08 4.47 -7.84
CA ASN A 38 -3.26 5.72 -8.59
C ASN A 38 -4.21 5.55 -9.78
N HIS A 39 -4.31 4.35 -10.36
CA HIS A 39 -5.23 4.12 -11.46
C HIS A 39 -6.71 4.15 -11.04
N GLU A 40 -7.00 3.85 -9.78
CA GLU A 40 -8.36 4.02 -9.24
C GLU A 40 -8.79 5.49 -9.16
N TYR A 41 -7.85 6.41 -8.92
CA TYR A 41 -8.11 7.86 -8.82
C TYR A 41 -8.20 8.58 -10.18
N LEU A 42 -8.05 7.86 -11.30
CA LEU A 42 -8.41 8.38 -12.63
C LEU A 42 -9.93 8.61 -12.75
N THR A 43 -10.71 7.99 -11.86
CA THR A 43 -12.10 8.38 -11.57
C THR A 43 -12.15 9.30 -10.34
N ALA A 44 -12.98 10.34 -10.39
CA ALA A 44 -13.14 11.29 -9.29
C ALA A 44 -13.41 10.58 -7.95
N GLY A 45 -12.54 10.84 -6.96
CA GLY A 45 -12.62 10.25 -5.61
C GLY A 45 -12.52 8.72 -5.58
N ALA A 46 -11.94 8.10 -6.62
CA ALA A 46 -11.90 6.66 -6.80
C ALA A 46 -13.29 6.00 -6.69
N ALA A 47 -14.33 6.65 -7.21
CA ALA A 47 -15.72 6.21 -7.02
C ALA A 47 -15.95 4.75 -7.44
N GLY A 48 -15.40 4.32 -8.60
CA GLY A 48 -15.57 2.95 -9.08
C GLY A 48 -14.94 1.89 -8.18
N TYR A 49 -13.79 2.20 -7.56
CA TYR A 49 -13.14 1.35 -6.57
C TYR A 49 -14.02 1.15 -5.33
N PHE A 50 -14.52 2.24 -4.75
CA PHE A 50 -15.38 2.17 -3.57
C PHE A 50 -16.76 1.57 -3.87
N ASP A 51 -17.31 1.80 -5.07
CA ASP A 51 -18.57 1.18 -5.51
C ASP A 51 -18.42 -0.34 -5.66
N TYR A 52 -17.27 -0.80 -6.17
CA TYR A 52 -17.03 -2.21 -6.44
C TYR A 52 -16.68 -3.02 -5.18
N PHE A 53 -15.71 -2.55 -4.39
CA PHE A 53 -15.24 -3.27 -3.20
C PHE A 53 -16.09 -2.99 -1.94
N GLY A 54 -16.90 -1.93 -1.93
CA GLY A 54 -17.75 -1.58 -0.79
C GLY A 54 -16.97 -1.49 0.52
N ASN A 55 -17.47 -2.15 1.56
CA ASN A 55 -16.87 -2.12 2.90
C ASN A 55 -15.45 -2.71 2.96
N ALA A 56 -15.07 -3.57 2.00
CA ALA A 56 -13.70 -4.12 1.98
C ALA A 56 -12.65 -3.04 1.72
N ALA A 57 -13.03 -1.92 1.09
CA ALA A 57 -12.16 -0.79 0.82
C ALA A 57 -12.04 0.21 2.00
N GLY A 58 -12.59 -0.12 3.18
CA GLY A 58 -12.68 0.80 4.31
C GLY A 58 -13.74 1.89 4.12
N GLU A 59 -13.62 2.98 4.87
CA GLU A 59 -14.54 4.12 4.74
C GLU A 59 -14.44 4.73 3.34
N ARG A 60 -15.59 4.93 2.69
CA ARG A 60 -15.66 5.52 1.36
C ARG A 60 -15.01 6.90 1.35
N GLY A 61 -14.08 7.09 0.41
CA GLY A 61 -13.31 8.34 0.26
C GLY A 61 -12.05 8.40 1.12
N ARG A 62 -11.83 7.44 2.03
CA ARG A 62 -10.60 7.31 2.83
C ARG A 62 -9.66 6.27 2.26
N GLY A 63 -10.13 5.04 2.06
CA GLY A 63 -9.32 3.97 1.45
C GLY A 63 -8.18 3.43 2.33
N TYR A 64 -8.25 3.67 3.64
CA TYR A 64 -7.37 3.09 4.65
C TYR A 64 -8.20 2.42 5.76
N TYR A 65 -7.70 1.33 6.32
CA TYR A 65 -8.36 0.50 7.33
C TYR A 65 -7.37 -0.53 7.89
N SER A 66 -7.74 -1.19 8.98
CA SER A 66 -6.95 -2.26 9.59
C SER A 66 -7.82 -3.44 10.02
N TYR A 67 -7.20 -4.60 10.21
CA TYR A 67 -7.85 -5.82 10.69
C TYR A 67 -6.81 -6.80 11.23
N ASN A 68 -7.26 -7.81 11.97
CA ASN A 68 -6.38 -8.84 12.51
C ASN A 68 -6.60 -10.18 11.81
N VAL A 69 -5.49 -10.90 11.55
CA VAL A 69 -5.50 -12.28 11.04
C VAL A 69 -4.52 -13.11 11.88
N GLY A 70 -5.05 -13.92 12.79
CA GLY A 70 -4.22 -14.66 13.74
C GLY A 70 -3.43 -13.70 14.63
N ALA A 71 -2.10 -13.84 14.63
CA ALA A 71 -1.18 -12.99 15.38
C ALA A 71 -0.78 -11.70 14.65
N TRP A 72 -1.30 -11.47 13.44
CA TRP A 72 -0.97 -10.30 12.62
C TRP A 72 -2.01 -9.21 12.75
N HIS A 73 -1.55 -7.99 12.98
CA HIS A 73 -2.28 -6.76 12.69
C HIS A 73 -1.91 -6.29 11.29
N VAL A 74 -2.91 -6.10 10.44
CA VAL A 74 -2.74 -5.84 9.01
C VAL A 74 -3.39 -4.51 8.67
N ILE A 75 -2.61 -3.60 8.08
CA ILE A 75 -2.98 -2.20 7.87
C ILE A 75 -2.93 -1.88 6.38
N ALA A 76 -4.05 -1.47 5.80
CA ALA A 76 -4.13 -0.92 4.45
C ALA A 76 -4.04 0.61 4.53
N LEU A 77 -3.08 1.21 3.83
CA LEU A 77 -2.93 2.67 3.75
C LEU A 77 -3.25 3.18 2.34
N ASN A 78 -3.77 4.40 2.27
CA ASN A 78 -3.97 5.12 1.03
C ASN A 78 -2.79 6.04 0.75
N SER A 79 -1.89 5.56 -0.10
CA SER A 79 -0.70 6.29 -0.53
C SER A 79 -0.95 7.31 -1.65
N ASN A 80 -2.20 7.59 -2.05
CA ASN A 80 -2.53 8.62 -3.04
C ASN A 80 -2.64 9.99 -2.35
N CYS A 81 -1.55 10.42 -1.72
CA CYS A 81 -1.52 11.52 -0.73
C CYS A 81 -2.25 12.79 -1.18
N ALA A 82 -2.05 13.22 -2.43
CA ALA A 82 -2.68 14.43 -2.97
C ALA A 82 -4.18 14.25 -3.32
N ALA A 83 -4.65 13.01 -3.48
CA ALA A 83 -6.00 12.70 -3.91
C ALA A 83 -7.03 12.69 -2.76
N LEU A 84 -6.57 12.63 -1.50
CA LEU A 84 -7.44 12.71 -0.32
C LEU A 84 -7.97 14.13 -0.03
N GLY A 85 -7.49 15.12 -0.79
CA GLY A 85 -7.96 16.50 -0.71
C GLY A 85 -7.27 17.33 0.39
N PRO A 86 -7.65 18.61 0.53
CA PRO A 86 -7.00 19.52 1.46
C PRO A 86 -7.12 19.06 2.91
N GLY A 87 -5.99 18.93 3.59
CA GLY A 87 -5.93 18.60 5.02
C GLY A 87 -5.84 17.12 5.34
N ASP A 88 -5.85 16.23 4.34
CA ASP A 88 -5.55 14.80 4.51
C ASP A 88 -4.41 14.38 3.57
N GLY A 89 -3.89 13.16 3.72
CA GLY A 89 -2.79 12.66 2.90
C GLY A 89 -1.77 11.83 3.67
N CYS A 90 -0.51 11.97 3.27
CA CYS A 90 0.63 11.27 3.86
C CYS A 90 1.56 12.29 4.53
N VAL A 91 1.02 13.09 5.43
CA VAL A 91 1.76 14.14 6.14
C VAL A 91 1.42 14.05 7.62
N GLU A 92 2.41 14.30 8.46
CA GLU A 92 2.26 14.38 9.91
C GLU A 92 1.08 15.27 10.30
N GLY A 93 0.24 14.81 11.21
CA GLY A 93 -0.94 15.52 11.71
C GLY A 93 -2.18 15.44 10.81
N THR A 94 -2.12 14.77 9.65
CA THR A 94 -3.30 14.55 8.80
C THR A 94 -4.22 13.48 9.39
N PRO A 95 -5.54 13.46 9.06
CA PRO A 95 -6.47 12.44 9.52
C PRO A 95 -5.97 11.01 9.32
N GLN A 96 -5.41 10.65 8.16
CA GLN A 96 -4.86 9.31 7.94
C GLN A 96 -3.64 8.99 8.82
N ASN A 97 -2.70 9.92 8.96
CA ASN A 97 -1.50 9.70 9.79
C ASN A 97 -1.86 9.63 11.29
N ASN A 98 -2.68 10.55 11.81
CA ASN A 98 -3.17 10.46 13.19
C ASN A 98 -3.97 9.16 13.44
N TRP A 99 -4.73 8.70 12.43
CA TRP A 99 -5.43 7.41 12.51
C TRP A 99 -4.44 6.24 12.59
N LEU A 100 -3.38 6.25 11.78
CA LEU A 100 -2.35 5.22 11.77
C LEU A 100 -1.64 5.14 13.13
N GLU A 101 -1.22 6.27 13.71
CA GLU A 101 -0.61 6.30 15.05
C GLU A 101 -1.54 5.72 16.11
N ALA A 102 -2.83 6.08 16.07
CA ALA A 102 -3.83 5.59 17.01
C ALA A 102 -4.12 4.09 16.84
N ASP A 103 -4.19 3.61 15.60
CA ASP A 103 -4.40 2.20 15.26
C ASP A 103 -3.22 1.33 15.73
N LEU A 104 -1.98 1.78 15.46
CA LEU A 104 -0.77 1.13 15.93
C LEU A 104 -0.70 1.08 17.46
N ALA A 105 -1.01 2.19 18.14
CA ALA A 105 -1.01 2.25 19.60
C ALA A 105 -2.10 1.39 20.26
N ALA A 106 -3.20 1.12 19.55
CA ALA A 106 -4.29 0.28 20.04
C ALA A 106 -4.06 -1.22 19.83
N SER A 107 -3.14 -1.58 18.93
CA SER A 107 -2.84 -2.98 18.62
C SER A 107 -2.00 -3.65 19.70
N SER A 108 -2.26 -4.92 19.94
CA SER A 108 -1.45 -5.82 20.79
C SER A 108 -1.05 -7.10 20.06
N ALA A 109 -1.16 -7.09 18.72
CA ALA A 109 -0.75 -8.20 17.89
C ALA A 109 0.77 -8.42 17.96
N GLU A 110 1.21 -9.66 17.76
CA GLU A 110 2.64 -10.00 17.82
C GLU A 110 3.40 -9.49 16.59
N CYS A 111 2.72 -9.42 15.45
CA CYS A 111 3.30 -8.96 14.20
C CYS A 111 2.42 -7.88 13.56
N THR A 112 3.04 -6.90 12.90
CA THR A 112 2.36 -5.86 12.15
C THR A 112 2.83 -5.83 10.69
N LEU A 113 1.86 -5.85 9.77
CA LEU A 113 2.08 -5.70 8.34
C LEU A 113 1.31 -4.47 7.85
N ALA A 114 2.00 -3.56 7.17
CA ALA A 114 1.35 -2.50 6.42
C ALA A 114 1.44 -2.76 4.92
N TYR A 115 0.43 -2.33 4.16
CA TYR A 115 0.46 -2.40 2.71
C TYR A 115 -0.24 -1.21 2.06
N PHE A 116 0.34 -0.75 0.97
CA PHE A 116 -0.16 0.38 0.19
C PHE A 116 0.42 0.34 -1.23
N HIS A 117 -0.05 1.22 -2.09
CA HIS A 117 0.31 1.16 -3.50
C HIS A 117 1.72 1.66 -3.80
N HIS A 118 2.09 2.84 -3.29
CA HIS A 118 3.34 3.53 -3.63
C HIS A 118 4.47 3.17 -2.65
N PRO A 119 5.49 2.38 -3.03
CA PRO A 119 6.52 1.88 -2.11
C PRO A 119 7.45 2.99 -1.58
N PHE A 120 7.94 2.84 -0.35
CA PHE A 120 8.94 3.75 0.20
C PHE A 120 10.32 3.52 -0.43
N LEU A 121 10.64 2.26 -0.76
CA LEU A 121 11.85 1.80 -1.42
C LEU A 121 11.52 1.15 -2.77
N SER A 122 12.12 1.63 -3.84
CA SER A 122 12.05 0.97 -5.15
C SER A 122 13.23 1.39 -6.01
N THR A 123 13.78 0.43 -6.76
CA THR A 123 14.75 0.65 -7.84
C THR A 123 14.13 0.42 -9.22
N GLY A 124 12.82 0.18 -9.26
CA GLY A 124 11.99 0.08 -10.45
C GLY A 124 11.74 1.43 -11.14
N GLU A 125 10.78 1.42 -12.06
CA GLU A 125 10.46 2.55 -12.95
C GLU A 125 10.17 3.86 -12.20
N HIS A 126 9.51 3.78 -11.05
CA HIS A 126 9.06 4.95 -10.30
C HIS A 126 10.02 5.37 -9.18
N GLY A 127 11.00 4.52 -8.85
CA GLY A 127 11.92 4.74 -7.74
C GLY A 127 11.21 4.90 -6.38
N ASN A 128 11.95 5.40 -5.40
CA ASN A 128 11.44 5.65 -4.05
C ASN A 128 10.36 6.75 -4.03
N ILE A 129 9.25 6.53 -3.32
CA ILE A 129 8.21 7.54 -3.12
C ILE A 129 8.41 8.22 -1.76
N ALA A 130 9.01 9.41 -1.76
CA ALA A 130 9.32 10.14 -0.51
C ALA A 130 8.07 10.61 0.25
N ALA A 131 6.94 10.78 -0.45
CA ALA A 131 5.70 11.28 0.15
C ALA A 131 5.12 10.34 1.22
N VAL A 132 5.42 9.04 1.19
CA VAL A 132 4.94 8.08 2.19
C VAL A 132 5.86 7.96 3.42
N LYS A 133 6.91 8.80 3.53
CA LYS A 133 7.84 8.75 4.67
C LYS A 133 7.14 8.85 6.03
N PRO A 134 6.11 9.69 6.25
CA PRO A 134 5.44 9.75 7.56
C PRO A 134 4.83 8.41 7.97
N PHE A 135 4.26 7.63 7.04
CA PHE A 135 3.81 6.27 7.35
C PHE A 135 4.96 5.37 7.80
N TRP A 136 6.11 5.49 7.14
CA TRP A 136 7.30 4.74 7.53
C TRP A 136 7.81 5.14 8.91
N ASP A 137 7.77 6.43 9.25
CA ASP A 137 8.14 6.93 10.57
C ASP A 137 7.25 6.32 11.66
N ASP A 138 5.93 6.33 11.48
CA ASP A 138 4.96 5.78 12.43
C ASP A 138 5.13 4.26 12.59
N LEU A 139 5.24 3.54 11.47
CA LEU A 139 5.40 2.09 11.45
C LEU A 139 6.73 1.67 12.09
N TYR A 140 7.81 2.42 11.85
CA TYR A 140 9.11 2.19 12.48
C TYR A 140 9.05 2.43 14.00
N ALA A 141 8.42 3.54 14.43
CA ALA A 141 8.27 3.87 15.84
C ALA A 141 7.43 2.83 16.59
N ALA A 142 6.43 2.23 15.93
CA ALA A 142 5.60 1.15 16.46
C ALA A 142 6.26 -0.24 16.38
N GLY A 143 7.42 -0.38 15.72
CA GLY A 143 8.11 -1.64 15.55
C GLY A 143 7.41 -2.62 14.61
N ALA A 144 6.78 -2.13 13.53
CA ALA A 144 6.14 -2.98 12.54
C ALA A 144 7.17 -3.83 11.76
N ASP A 145 6.74 -4.99 11.24
CA ASP A 145 7.66 -5.98 10.68
C ASP A 145 7.86 -5.84 9.18
N VAL A 146 6.75 -5.70 8.45
CA VAL A 146 6.71 -5.84 6.98
C VAL A 146 5.89 -4.72 6.34
N VAL A 147 6.42 -4.17 5.25
CA VAL A 147 5.70 -3.29 4.34
C VAL A 147 5.60 -3.95 2.96
N LEU A 148 4.41 -3.94 2.37
CA LEU A 148 4.18 -4.39 0.99
C LEU A 148 3.78 -3.21 0.11
N GLY A 149 4.55 -2.98 -0.96
CA GLY A 149 4.32 -1.96 -1.98
C GLY A 149 4.00 -2.56 -3.36
N GLY A 150 3.27 -1.82 -4.18
CA GLY A 150 2.99 -2.12 -5.57
C GLY A 150 3.64 -1.11 -6.51
N HIS A 151 2.84 -0.53 -7.41
CA HIS A 151 3.16 0.56 -8.35
C HIS A 151 4.26 0.26 -9.37
N SER A 152 5.48 -0.03 -8.93
CA SER A 152 6.55 -0.49 -9.83
C SER A 152 6.26 -1.91 -10.31
N HIS A 153 6.20 -2.14 -11.63
CA HIS A 153 5.84 -3.44 -12.21
C HIS A 153 6.99 -4.45 -12.21
N ASN A 154 7.57 -4.70 -11.04
CA ASN A 154 8.68 -5.62 -10.80
C ASN A 154 8.53 -6.27 -9.42
N TYR A 155 9.52 -7.11 -9.06
CA TYR A 155 9.67 -7.65 -7.72
C TYR A 155 10.99 -7.19 -7.12
N GLU A 156 10.93 -6.69 -5.88
CA GLU A 156 12.08 -6.30 -5.08
C GLU A 156 11.89 -6.73 -3.64
N ARG A 157 13.00 -7.04 -2.97
CA ARG A 157 13.05 -7.32 -1.53
C ARG A 157 14.23 -6.57 -0.96
N PHE A 158 13.97 -5.84 0.12
CA PHE A 158 15.01 -5.09 0.81
C PHE A 158 15.38 -5.76 2.13
N THR A 159 16.59 -5.48 2.62
CA THR A 159 16.93 -5.68 4.02
C THR A 159 16.06 -4.77 4.91
N GLN A 160 16.10 -4.99 6.21
CA GLN A 160 15.44 -4.11 7.17
C GLN A 160 16.09 -2.72 7.13
N VAL A 161 15.28 -1.66 7.02
CA VAL A 161 15.78 -0.28 6.99
C VAL A 161 15.05 0.64 7.96
N ASN A 162 15.77 1.66 8.41
CA ASN A 162 15.23 2.76 9.19
C ASN A 162 14.64 3.87 8.29
N PRO A 163 14.03 4.93 8.85
CA PRO A 163 13.42 5.98 8.04
C PRO A 163 14.39 6.84 7.20
N ASP A 164 15.70 6.75 7.48
CA ASP A 164 16.75 7.33 6.63
C ASP A 164 17.14 6.41 5.46
N ARG A 165 16.43 5.28 5.29
CA ARG A 165 16.69 4.22 4.29
C ARG A 165 18.04 3.52 4.49
N ALA A 166 18.63 3.64 5.67
CA ALA A 166 19.84 2.92 6.04
C ALA A 166 19.47 1.55 6.62
N ALA A 167 20.33 0.55 6.40
CA ALA A 167 20.11 -0.78 6.96
C ALA A 167 20.08 -0.74 8.49
N ASP A 168 19.07 -1.35 9.08
CA ASP A 168 18.88 -1.52 10.52
C ASP A 168 18.30 -2.90 10.79
N SER A 169 19.18 -3.85 11.12
CA SER A 169 18.81 -5.24 11.41
C SER A 169 18.14 -5.45 12.77
N VAL A 170 18.01 -4.39 13.59
CA VAL A 170 17.45 -4.50 14.95
C VAL A 170 16.02 -3.97 14.96
N ALA A 171 15.79 -2.79 14.39
CA ALA A 171 14.51 -2.10 14.45
C ALA A 171 13.92 -1.77 13.07
N GLY A 172 14.65 -1.99 11.98
CA GLY A 172 14.19 -1.64 10.64
C GLY A 172 13.03 -2.51 10.14
N LEU A 173 12.18 -1.90 9.32
CA LEU A 173 11.12 -2.63 8.61
C LEU A 173 11.68 -3.23 7.33
N ARG A 174 11.16 -4.40 6.96
CA ARG A 174 11.44 -4.99 5.65
C ARG A 174 10.35 -4.63 4.66
N GLU A 175 10.73 -4.02 3.53
CA GLU A 175 9.81 -3.78 2.42
C GLU A 175 9.97 -4.81 1.29
N PHE A 176 8.84 -5.15 0.67
CA PHE A 176 8.78 -5.85 -0.60
C PHE A 176 8.00 -5.02 -1.62
N VAL A 177 8.55 -4.88 -2.82
CA VAL A 177 7.78 -4.42 -3.99
C VAL A 177 7.25 -5.65 -4.70
N VAL A 178 5.93 -5.73 -4.85
CA VAL A 178 5.22 -6.88 -5.45
C VAL A 178 4.25 -6.41 -6.53
N GLY A 179 4.74 -5.61 -7.49
CA GLY A 179 3.93 -5.10 -8.62
C GLY A 179 3.85 -6.05 -9.81
N THR A 180 4.04 -7.35 -9.61
CA THR A 180 4.07 -8.37 -10.68
C THR A 180 2.68 -8.93 -11.05
N GLY A 181 1.61 -8.23 -10.68
CA GLY A 181 0.22 -8.72 -10.72
C GLY A 181 -0.40 -8.93 -12.12
N GLY A 182 0.27 -8.50 -13.20
CA GLY A 182 -0.15 -8.84 -14.58
C GLY A 182 -0.20 -7.68 -15.58
N ARG A 183 -0.02 -6.42 -15.15
CA ARG A 183 0.31 -5.34 -16.09
C ARG A 183 1.77 -5.48 -16.54
N SER A 184 2.06 -5.10 -17.79
CA SER A 184 3.36 -5.14 -18.45
C SER A 184 4.55 -5.02 -17.48
N LEU A 185 5.32 -6.10 -17.35
CA LEU A 185 6.51 -6.12 -16.50
C LEU A 185 7.58 -5.20 -17.07
N VAL A 186 8.26 -4.49 -16.18
CA VAL A 186 9.38 -3.63 -16.54
C VAL A 186 10.69 -4.24 -16.05
N THR A 187 11.71 -4.17 -16.90
CA THR A 187 13.09 -4.51 -16.51
C THR A 187 13.58 -3.52 -15.46
N ARG A 188 14.36 -4.01 -14.47
CA ARG A 188 14.99 -3.14 -13.46
C ARG A 188 15.74 -2.00 -14.15
N SER A 189 15.45 -0.76 -13.73
CA SER A 189 15.98 0.42 -14.42
C SER A 189 17.40 0.80 -13.97
N THR A 190 17.92 0.23 -12.88
CA THR A 190 19.17 0.71 -12.26
C THR A 190 19.96 -0.39 -11.54
N THR A 191 21.20 -0.05 -11.13
CA THR A 191 22.00 -0.82 -10.16
C THR A 191 21.18 -1.07 -8.90
N PRO A 192 21.13 -2.32 -8.37
CA PRO A 192 20.41 -2.61 -7.14
C PRO A 192 20.81 -1.68 -5.99
N ALA A 193 19.84 -1.27 -5.17
CA ALA A 193 20.12 -0.52 -3.96
C ALA A 193 21.06 -1.33 -3.05
N SER A 194 21.88 -0.66 -2.24
CA SER A 194 22.75 -1.34 -1.25
C SER A 194 21.96 -2.18 -0.25
N THR A 195 20.67 -1.86 -0.08
CA THR A 195 19.71 -2.57 0.75
C THR A 195 18.95 -3.67 -0.01
N SER A 196 19.14 -3.84 -1.33
CA SER A 196 18.49 -4.90 -2.10
C SER A 196 19.04 -6.27 -1.74
N GLU A 197 18.16 -7.25 -1.59
CA GLU A 197 18.51 -8.66 -1.36
C GLU A 197 18.28 -9.55 -2.61
N VAL A 198 17.96 -8.93 -3.75
CA VAL A 198 17.75 -9.56 -5.06
C VAL A 198 18.18 -8.67 -6.20
#